data_AF-A0A5B2TVK6-F1
#
_entry.id   AF-A0A5B2TVK6-F1
#
_cell.length_a   1.000
_cell.length_b   1.000
_cell.length_c   1.000
_cell.angle_alpha   90.00
_cell.angle_beta   90.00
_cell.angle_gamma   90.00
#
_symmetry.space_group_name_H-M   'P 1'
#
loop_
_entity.id
_entity.type
_entity.pdbx_description
1 polymer ?
#
loop_
_entity_poly.entity_id
_entity_poly.type
_entity_poly.pdbx_seq_one_letter_code
_entity_poly.pdbx_strand_id
1 'polypeptide(L)'
;MDKEELLGKELSNLYAISKQVNNFFNGSKIGFLNERRKTMLEEYLKLSCKYENDIAESLRHINVNPGNTTDSIVQEITENLQEILSESGIKKDSKQLSYMMSLNRLISYHVANIENIGFLLNEVELKNAS
;
A
#
# COMPACT_ATOMS: atom_id res chain seq x y z
N MET A 1 -11.28 -17.21 -14.73
CA MET A 1 -11.08 -16.72 -13.37
C MET A 1 -12.44 -16.62 -12.72
N ASP A 2 -12.71 -17.48 -11.75
CA ASP A 2 -13.92 -17.33 -10.93
C ASP A 2 -13.71 -16.26 -9.84
N LYS A 3 -14.76 -15.97 -9.05
CA LYS A 3 -14.71 -14.93 -8.01
C LYS A 3 -13.73 -15.26 -6.87
N GLU A 4 -13.51 -16.54 -6.57
CA GLU A 4 -12.62 -17.00 -5.50
C GLU A 4 -11.15 -16.92 -5.93
N GLU A 5 -10.86 -17.33 -7.18
CA GLU A 5 -9.56 -17.14 -7.82
C GLU A 5 -9.20 -15.64 -7.93
N LEU A 6 -10.18 -14.80 -8.31
CA LEU A 6 -9.99 -13.35 -8.36
C LEU A 6 -9.71 -12.78 -6.97
N LEU A 7 -10.43 -13.23 -5.94
CA LEU A 7 -10.22 -12.79 -4.57
C LEU A 7 -8.81 -13.14 -4.07
N GLY A 8 -8.35 -14.37 -4.32
CA GLY A 8 -6.99 -14.78 -3.98
C GLY A 8 -5.93 -13.92 -4.68
N LYS A 9 -6.16 -13.56 -5.94
CA LYS A 9 -5.27 -12.68 -6.70
C LYS A 9 -5.25 -11.25 -6.16
N GLU A 10 -6.42 -10.65 -5.91
CA GLU A 10 -6.50 -9.28 -5.40
C GLU A 10 -5.94 -9.16 -3.97
N LEU A 11 -6.19 -10.15 -3.10
CA LEU A 11 -5.53 -10.22 -1.79
C LEU A 11 -4.01 -10.34 -1.92
N SER A 12 -3.51 -11.09 -2.90
CA SER A 12 -2.07 -11.18 -3.16
C SER A 12 -1.48 -9.85 -3.64
N ASN A 13 -2.23 -9.09 -4.46
CA ASN A 13 -1.85 -7.74 -4.87
C ASN A 13 -1.80 -6.79 -3.66
N LEU A 14 -2.84 -6.77 -2.82
CA LEU A 14 -2.90 -5.90 -1.65
C LEU A 14 -1.80 -6.23 -0.62
N TYR A 15 -1.46 -7.52 -0.48
CA TYR A 15 -0.30 -7.94 0.30
C TYR A 15 1.01 -7.37 -0.27
N ALA A 16 1.22 -7.47 -1.59
CA ALA A 16 2.40 -6.91 -2.25
C ALA A 16 2.51 -5.40 -2.07
N ILE A 17 1.40 -4.67 -2.23
CA ILE A 17 1.29 -3.23 -1.95
C ILE A 17 1.79 -2.93 -0.54
N SER A 18 1.20 -3.56 0.48
CA SER A 18 1.53 -3.30 1.89
C SER A 18 3.01 -3.61 2.18
N LYS A 19 3.51 -4.76 1.70
CA LYS A 19 4.90 -5.18 1.85
C LYS A 19 5.88 -4.18 1.21
N GLN A 20 5.62 -3.73 -0.02
CA GLN A 20 6.47 -2.76 -0.71
C GLN A 20 6.47 -1.40 -0.01
N VAL A 21 5.30 -0.94 0.44
CA VAL A 21 5.18 0.28 1.24
C VAL A 21 6.01 0.16 2.52
N ASN A 22 5.80 -0.90 3.30
CA ASN A 22 6.50 -1.11 4.57
C ASN A 22 8.02 -1.20 4.36
N ASN A 23 8.46 -1.88 3.29
CA ASN A 23 9.88 -1.95 2.93
C ASN A 23 10.47 -0.59 2.55
N PHE A 24 9.78 0.21 1.72
CA PHE A 24 10.25 1.53 1.32
C PHE A 24 10.40 2.47 2.53
N PHE A 25 9.41 2.46 3.43
CA PHE A 25 9.41 3.36 4.58
C PHE A 25 10.30 2.88 5.74
N ASN A 26 10.75 1.62 5.73
CA ASN A 26 11.70 1.10 6.72
C ASN A 26 13.06 1.80 6.58
N GLY A 27 13.36 2.70 7.53
CA GLY A 27 14.58 3.52 7.51
C GLY A 27 14.50 4.77 6.62
N SER A 28 13.31 5.12 6.12
CA SER A 28 13.13 6.31 5.27
C SER A 28 13.45 7.63 5.98
N LYS A 29 14.20 8.51 5.30
CA LYS A 29 14.66 9.80 5.85
C LYS A 29 13.64 10.92 5.64
N ILE A 30 12.59 10.93 6.46
CA ILE A 30 11.46 11.88 6.37
C ILE A 30 11.64 13.18 7.20
N GLY A 31 12.87 13.50 7.63
CA GLY A 31 13.15 14.61 8.54
C GLY A 31 12.79 16.02 8.01
N PHE A 32 12.56 16.16 6.71
CA PHE A 32 12.13 17.40 6.08
C PHE A 32 10.61 17.66 6.23
N LEU A 33 9.82 16.65 6.60
CA LEU A 33 8.40 16.81 6.90
C LEU A 33 8.20 17.56 8.22
N ASN A 34 7.12 18.34 8.31
CA ASN A 34 6.63 18.88 9.57
C ASN A 34 5.93 17.81 10.41
N GLU A 35 5.74 18.09 11.70
CA GLU A 35 5.20 17.11 12.65
C GLU A 35 3.83 16.57 12.25
N ARG A 36 2.91 17.44 11.80
CA ARG A 36 1.60 17.00 11.33
C ARG A 36 1.70 15.95 10.20
N ARG A 37 2.61 16.13 9.25
CA ARG A 37 2.81 15.21 8.12
C ARG A 37 3.52 13.93 8.56
N LYS A 38 4.43 14.00 9.52
CA LYS A 38 5.04 12.81 10.13
C LYS A 38 4.00 11.96 10.83
N THR A 39 3.16 12.54 11.68
CA THR A 39 2.07 11.82 12.36
C THR A 39 1.13 11.15 11.37
N MET A 40 0.70 11.87 10.32
CA MET A 40 -0.14 11.28 9.26
C MET A 40 0.53 10.07 8.59
N LEU A 41 1.83 10.17 8.29
CA LEU A 41 2.59 9.08 7.70
C LEU A 41 2.73 7.90 8.67
N GLU A 42 3.03 8.16 9.94
CA GLU A 42 3.14 7.13 10.99
C GLU A 42 1.81 6.36 11.17
N GLU A 43 0.68 7.06 11.18
CA GLU A 43 -0.65 6.46 11.23
C GLU A 43 -0.91 5.56 10.02
N TYR A 44 -0.61 6.05 8.81
CA TYR A 44 -0.71 5.27 7.59
C TYR A 44 0.17 4.00 7.62
N LEU A 45 1.44 4.13 8.05
CA LEU A 45 2.35 2.99 8.13
C LEU A 45 1.91 1.96 9.17
N LYS A 46 1.38 2.41 10.30
CA LYS A 46 0.79 1.50 11.30
C LYS A 46 -0.35 0.67 10.71
N LEU A 47 -1.21 1.29 9.91
CA LEU A 47 -2.28 0.58 9.20
C LEU A 47 -1.72 -0.37 8.12
N SER A 48 -0.76 0.08 7.32
CA SER A 48 -0.11 -0.74 6.29
C SER A 48 0.57 -1.98 6.87
N CYS A 49 1.27 -1.85 8.00
CA CYS A 49 1.85 -2.99 8.73
C CYS A 49 0.78 -3.96 9.24
N LYS A 50 -0.35 -3.44 9.73
CA LYS A 50 -1.47 -4.29 10.16
C LYS A 50 -2.04 -5.07 8.97
N TYR A 51 -2.32 -4.38 7.87
CA TYR A 51 -2.87 -4.99 6.66
C TYR A 51 -1.95 -6.06 6.08
N GLU A 52 -0.64 -5.84 6.02
CA GLU A 52 0.31 -6.87 5.57
C GLU A 52 0.13 -8.19 6.36
N ASN A 53 -0.01 -8.11 7.69
CA ASN A 53 -0.18 -9.28 8.54
C ASN A 53 -1.56 -9.94 8.36
N ASP A 54 -2.63 -9.15 8.40
CA ASP A 54 -4.02 -9.63 8.30
C ASP A 54 -4.27 -10.30 6.93
N ILE A 55 -3.75 -9.71 5.86
CA ILE A 55 -3.88 -10.26 4.50
C ILE A 55 -3.04 -11.52 4.34
N ALA A 56 -1.81 -11.55 4.88
CA ALA A 56 -0.98 -12.75 4.86
C ALA A 56 -1.68 -13.93 5.57
N GLU A 57 -2.37 -13.66 6.67
CA GLU A 57 -3.18 -14.67 7.37
C GLU A 57 -4.37 -15.12 6.53
N SER A 58 -5.09 -14.19 5.91
CA SER A 58 -6.23 -14.49 5.05
C SER A 58 -5.83 -15.36 3.85
N LEU A 59 -4.70 -15.04 3.21
CA LEU A 59 -4.13 -15.81 2.10
C LEU A 59 -3.75 -17.24 2.53
N ARG A 60 -3.17 -17.42 3.73
CA ARG A 60 -2.89 -18.75 4.29
C ARG A 60 -4.17 -19.57 4.47
N HIS A 61 -5.26 -18.96 4.96
CA HIS A 61 -6.54 -19.66 5.14
C HIS A 61 -7.14 -20.16 3.84
N ILE A 62 -6.93 -19.45 2.73
CA ILE A 62 -7.41 -19.87 1.39
C ILE A 62 -6.35 -20.65 0.59
N ASN A 63 -5.26 -21.10 1.23
CA ASN A 63 -4.15 -21.84 0.63
C ASN A 63 -3.50 -21.14 -0.58
N VAL A 64 -3.53 -19.80 -0.61
CA VAL A 64 -2.84 -18.99 -1.63
C VAL A 64 -1.51 -18.51 -1.06
N ASN A 65 -0.43 -18.77 -1.79
CA ASN A 65 0.88 -18.22 -1.45
C ASN A 65 1.06 -16.87 -2.18
N PRO A 66 1.17 -15.73 -1.49
CA PRO A 66 1.44 -14.44 -2.13
C PRO A 66 2.84 -14.32 -2.77
N GLY A 67 3.68 -15.35 -2.64
CA GLY A 67 5.10 -15.33 -2.97
C GLY A 67 5.44 -14.73 -4.34
N ASN A 68 6.34 -13.74 -4.30
CA ASN A 68 6.92 -12.95 -5.40
C ASN A 68 5.98 -11.99 -6.15
N THR A 69 4.73 -11.80 -5.71
CA THR A 69 3.90 -10.73 -6.27
C THR A 69 4.53 -9.36 -5.96
N THR A 70 4.63 -8.54 -7.00
CA THR A 70 5.07 -7.15 -6.93
C THR A 70 4.04 -6.28 -7.63
N ASP A 71 3.69 -5.17 -7.02
CA ASP A 71 2.84 -4.16 -7.61
C ASP A 71 3.70 -3.09 -8.31
N SER A 72 3.53 -2.99 -9.63
CA SER A 72 4.29 -2.06 -10.46
C SER A 72 3.92 -0.61 -10.23
N ILE A 73 2.66 -0.33 -9.83
CA ILE A 73 2.20 1.04 -9.56
C ILE A 73 2.80 1.54 -8.25
N VAL A 74 2.81 0.69 -7.21
CA VAL A 74 3.51 1.01 -5.96
C VAL A 74 5.00 1.18 -6.21
N GLN A 75 5.62 0.31 -7.02
CA GLN A 75 7.02 0.45 -7.38
C GLN A 75 7.31 1.83 -7.99
N GLU A 76 6.59 2.22 -9.04
CA GLU A 76 6.73 3.55 -9.67
C GLU A 76 6.58 4.67 -8.64
N ILE A 77 5.53 4.63 -7.81
CA ILE A 77 5.29 5.70 -6.82
C ILE A 77 6.43 5.76 -5.79
N THR A 78 6.95 4.61 -5.35
CA THR A 78 8.09 4.57 -4.42
C THR A 78 9.40 5.03 -5.06
N GLU A 79 9.62 4.78 -6.34
CA GLU A 79 10.74 5.34 -7.11
C GLU A 79 10.63 6.87 -7.17
N ASN A 80 9.44 7.42 -7.47
CA ASN A 80 9.21 8.88 -7.43
C ASN A 80 9.46 9.47 -6.02
N LEU A 81 9.04 8.78 -4.96
CA LEU A 81 9.32 9.21 -3.58
C LEU A 81 10.83 9.20 -3.31
N GLN A 82 11.54 8.16 -3.75
CA GLN A 82 12.99 8.04 -3.60
C GLN A 82 13.74 9.14 -4.34
N GLU A 83 13.33 9.50 -5.56
CA GLU A 83 13.88 10.61 -6.33
C GLU A 83 13.73 11.95 -5.59
N ILE A 84 12.55 12.21 -5.02
CA ILE A 84 12.33 13.42 -4.21
C ILE A 84 13.26 13.43 -2.99
N LEU A 85 13.47 12.27 -2.36
CA LEU A 85 14.39 12.14 -1.21
C LEU A 85 15.85 12.39 -1.59
N SER A 86 16.30 11.90 -2.74
CA SER A 86 17.69 12.05 -3.21
C SER A 86 17.99 13.44 -3.77
N GLU A 87 16.98 14.15 -4.26
CA GLU A 87 17.17 15.47 -4.88
C GLU A 87 17.69 16.52 -3.87
N SER A 88 18.72 17.25 -4.30
CA SER A 88 19.44 18.24 -3.49
C SER A 88 19.16 19.66 -4.00
N GLY A 89 19.34 20.68 -3.16
CA GLY A 89 19.13 22.08 -3.58
C GLY A 89 17.66 22.53 -3.71
N ILE A 90 16.68 21.63 -3.56
CA ILE A 90 15.27 22.01 -3.46
C ILE A 90 14.96 22.65 -2.09
N LYS A 91 14.23 23.77 -2.11
CA LYS A 91 13.72 24.41 -0.89
C LYS A 91 12.88 23.42 -0.08
N LYS A 92 13.05 23.42 1.26
CA LYS A 92 12.35 22.49 2.17
C LYS A 92 10.85 22.39 1.87
N ASP A 93 10.15 23.52 1.72
CA ASP A 93 8.71 23.53 1.49
C ASP A 93 8.31 22.91 0.15
N SER A 94 9.09 23.16 -0.91
CA SER A 94 8.90 22.55 -2.22
C SER A 94 9.11 21.04 -2.16
N LYS A 95 10.20 20.57 -1.53
CA LYS A 95 10.47 19.14 -1.32
C LYS A 95 9.34 18.48 -0.54
N GLN A 96 8.87 19.15 0.51
CA GLN A 96 7.76 18.71 1.32
C GLN A 96 6.45 18.60 0.52
N LEU A 97 6.16 19.57 -0.35
CA LEU A 97 4.97 19.56 -1.19
C LEU A 97 5.02 18.42 -2.22
N SER A 98 6.12 18.31 -2.97
CA SER A 98 6.33 17.25 -3.95
C SER A 98 6.21 15.85 -3.32
N TYR A 99 6.82 15.66 -2.16
CA TYR A 99 6.73 14.39 -1.44
C TYR A 99 5.30 14.04 -1.05
N MET A 100 4.53 15.02 -0.55
CA MET A 100 3.14 14.81 -0.18
C MET A 100 2.26 14.49 -1.39
N MET A 101 2.55 15.03 -2.58
CA MET A 101 1.81 14.68 -3.79
C MET A 101 2.00 13.21 -4.17
N SER A 102 3.24 12.71 -4.16
CA SER A 102 3.53 11.29 -4.41
C SER A 102 2.98 10.39 -3.31
N LEU A 103 3.07 10.80 -2.04
CA LEU A 103 2.50 10.06 -0.92
C LEU A 103 0.97 9.98 -1.02
N ASN A 104 0.30 11.07 -1.42
CA ASN A 104 -1.14 11.04 -1.64
C ASN A 104 -1.52 10.09 -2.77
N ARG A 105 -0.75 10.02 -3.87
CA ARG A 105 -0.96 9.02 -4.94
C ARG A 105 -0.88 7.61 -4.37
N LEU A 106 0.12 7.32 -3.56
CA LEU A 106 0.31 6.00 -2.92
C LEU A 106 -0.86 5.63 -2.03
N ILE A 107 -1.27 6.54 -1.13
CA ILE A 107 -2.37 6.30 -0.19
C ILE A 107 -3.68 6.08 -0.94
N SER A 108 -4.00 6.94 -1.91
CA SER A 108 -5.23 6.80 -2.71
C SER A 108 -5.26 5.49 -3.50
N TYR A 109 -4.12 5.07 -4.05
CA TYR A 109 -4.02 3.78 -4.73
C TYR A 109 -4.25 2.60 -3.77
N HIS A 110 -3.64 2.65 -2.59
CA HIS A 110 -3.85 1.64 -1.56
C HIS A 110 -5.33 1.58 -1.14
N VAL A 111 -5.98 2.72 -0.90
CA VAL A 111 -7.42 2.81 -0.57
C VAL A 111 -8.29 2.20 -1.65
N ALA A 112 -8.06 2.53 -2.93
CA ALA A 112 -8.86 1.98 -4.03
C ALA A 112 -8.77 0.45 -4.11
N ASN A 113 -7.59 -0.13 -3.86
CA ASN A 113 -7.43 -1.58 -3.83
C ASN A 113 -8.17 -2.24 -2.65
N ILE A 114 -8.16 -1.60 -1.47
CA ILE A 114 -8.94 -2.05 -0.32
C ILE A 114 -10.44 -2.02 -0.62
N GLU A 115 -10.94 -0.94 -1.22
CA GLU A 115 -12.35 -0.80 -1.61
C GLU A 115 -12.76 -1.86 -2.63
N ASN A 116 -11.93 -2.11 -3.65
CA ASN A 116 -12.17 -3.14 -4.66
C ASN A 116 -12.29 -4.54 -4.04
N ILE A 117 -11.43 -4.88 -3.09
CA ILE A 117 -11.52 -6.15 -2.35
C ILE A 117 -12.80 -6.19 -1.51
N GLY A 118 -13.18 -5.09 -0.86
CA GLY A 118 -14.42 -4.99 -0.11
C GLY A 118 -15.65 -5.31 -0.97
N PHE A 119 -15.72 -4.81 -2.21
CA PHE A 119 -16.79 -5.16 -3.14
C PHE A 119 -16.76 -6.64 -3.51
N LEU A 120 -15.58 -7.21 -3.74
CA LEU A 120 -15.44 -8.62 -4.12
C LEU A 120 -15.81 -9.58 -2.98
N LEU A 121 -15.48 -9.23 -1.73
CA LEU A 121 -15.86 -10.01 -0.56
C LEU A 121 -17.37 -10.09 -0.40
N ASN A 122 -18.08 -8.95 -0.52
CA ASN A 122 -19.54 -8.92 -0.48
C ASN A 122 -20.15 -9.85 -1.53
N GLU A 123 -19.58 -9.87 -2.73
CA GLU A 123 -20.04 -10.71 -3.84
C GLU A 123 -19.79 -12.22 -3.63
N VAL A 124 -18.73 -12.59 -2.90
CA VAL A 124 -18.42 -13.98 -2.55
C VAL A 124 -19.28 -14.46 -1.38
N GLU A 125 -19.47 -13.63 -0.36
CA GLU A 125 -20.32 -13.95 0.81
C GLU A 125 -21.78 -14.17 0.41
N LEU A 126 -22.33 -13.31 -0.47
CA LEU A 126 -23.70 -13.46 -0.98
C LEU A 126 -23.93 -14.78 -1.73
N LYS A 127 -22.91 -15.30 -2.43
CA LYS A 127 -22.97 -16.60 -3.13
C LYS A 127 -22.99 -17.78 -2.14
N ASN A 128 -22.31 -17.66 -1.00
CA ASN A 128 -22.25 -18.74 -0.01
C ASN A 128 -23.49 -18.81 0.90
N ALA A 129 -24.34 -17.77 0.87
CA ALA A 129 -25.59 -17.71 1.62
C ALA A 129 -26.83 -18.15 0.81
N SER A 130 -26.67 -18.40 -0.50
CA SER A 130 -27.71 -18.83 -1.45
C SER A 130 -27.61 -20.31 -1.79
#